data_AF-N4U5T0-F1
#
_entry.id   AF-N4U5T0-F1
#
_cell.length_a   1.000
_cell.length_b   1.000
_cell.length_c   1.000
_cell.angle_alpha   90.00
_cell.angle_beta   90.00
_cell.angle_gamma   90.00
#
_symmetry.space_group_name_H-M   'P 1'
#
loop_
_entity.id
_entity.type
_entity.pdbx_description
1 polymer ?
#
loop_
_entity_poly.entity_id
_entity_poly.type
_entity_poly.pdbx_seq_one_letter_code
_entity_poly.pdbx_strand_id
1 'polypeptide(L)'
;MDRWTQIPLWAPQMDQGPAVQGLPRTRDIFALSTCFWHHKEGVIATRRPHMPSWTWAGWKGPVDLYSSITVVDPDTKAVQRKHNHHHYVSATHVSRNDPNSIRWTYSPNIVLVNRDGSVAYDFGASTAVTGMPPSPPNLHIRPYGIHVPNPFVLDRVKARSHPDGWIFNRVSVDIRMSRGAGSMREYIERHARGEQMTVLWFVEEALVMLLVVERTEREGRIVWERVGRMRMGFPEEAKDVVKRCGRLEKMVEELPLRRLGEDIVIE
;
A
#
# COMPACT_ATOMS: atom_id res chain seq x y z
N MET A 1 -2.40 30.80 6.31
CA MET A 1 -3.67 30.14 5.92
C MET A 1 -3.45 28.64 6.02
N ASP A 2 -3.67 28.10 7.22
CA ASP A 2 -3.41 26.71 7.56
C ASP A 2 -4.56 25.83 7.10
N ARG A 3 -4.37 25.13 5.97
CA ARG A 3 -5.25 24.00 5.60
C ARG A 3 -4.69 22.75 6.27
N TRP A 4 -5.26 22.42 7.42
CA TRP A 4 -5.03 21.16 8.11
C TRP A 4 -5.37 19.98 7.20
N THR A 5 -4.36 19.19 6.88
CA THR A 5 -4.48 17.97 6.09
C THR A 5 -4.87 16.83 7.01
N GLN A 6 -6.16 16.72 7.33
CA GLN A 6 -6.69 15.51 7.93
C GLN A 6 -6.55 14.38 6.91
N ILE A 7 -5.72 13.38 7.24
CA ILE A 7 -5.90 12.04 6.72
C ILE A 7 -7.15 11.54 7.43
N PRO A 8 -8.26 11.22 6.74
CA PRO A 8 -9.40 10.61 7.39
C PRO A 8 -8.98 9.20 7.84
N LEU A 9 -8.47 9.12 9.06
CA LEU A 9 -8.08 7.90 9.75
C LEU A 9 -9.31 7.02 10.09
N TRP A 10 -10.51 7.57 9.93
CA TRP A 10 -11.73 6.92 10.35
C TRP A 10 -12.89 7.26 9.41
N ALA A 11 -13.49 6.22 8.83
CA ALA A 11 -14.78 6.28 8.16
C ALA A 11 -15.72 5.34 8.93
N PRO A 12 -16.61 5.85 9.80
CA PRO A 12 -17.66 5.03 10.35
C PRO A 12 -18.64 4.62 9.25
N GLN A 13 -19.28 3.47 9.42
CA GLN A 13 -20.60 3.26 8.81
C GLN A 13 -21.54 4.31 9.41
N MET A 14 -21.84 5.37 8.66
CA MET A 14 -22.92 6.28 9.04
C MET A 14 -24.26 5.58 8.79
N ASP A 15 -25.04 5.42 9.86
CA ASP A 15 -26.48 5.13 9.89
C ASP A 15 -27.04 4.16 8.83
N GLN A 16 -26.75 2.87 8.99
CA GLN A 16 -27.58 1.82 8.38
C GLN A 16 -28.02 0.78 9.40
N GLY A 17 -29.14 1.07 10.08
CA GLY A 17 -30.03 0.08 10.67
C GLY A 17 -29.40 -0.91 11.67
N PRO A 18 -30.14 -1.96 12.08
CA PRO A 18 -29.58 -2.99 12.94
C PRO A 18 -28.40 -3.64 12.24
N ALA A 19 -27.27 -3.73 12.95
CA ALA A 19 -25.99 -4.18 12.47
C ALA A 19 -26.10 -5.46 11.64
N VAL A 20 -26.06 -5.33 10.31
CA VAL A 20 -25.51 -6.39 9.48
C VAL A 20 -24.05 -6.52 9.94
N GLN A 21 -23.66 -7.70 10.40
CA GLN A 21 -22.33 -8.07 10.93
C GLN A 21 -21.20 -7.76 9.93
N GLY A 22 -20.92 -6.47 9.70
CA GLY A 22 -19.94 -5.97 8.76
C GLY A 22 -18.65 -5.68 9.48
N LEU A 23 -17.61 -6.45 9.18
CA LEU A 23 -16.25 -6.21 9.68
C LEU A 23 -15.84 -4.76 9.37
N PRO A 24 -15.43 -3.97 10.37
CA PRO A 24 -14.96 -2.60 10.15
C PRO A 24 -13.72 -2.62 9.23
N ARG A 25 -13.89 -2.15 7.99
CA ARG A 25 -12.84 -2.06 6.95
C ARG A 25 -11.84 -0.93 7.17
N THR A 26 -11.74 -0.40 8.39
CA THR A 26 -10.90 0.76 8.70
C THR A 26 -9.42 0.49 8.40
N ARG A 27 -8.94 -0.75 8.63
CA ARG A 27 -7.57 -1.17 8.26
C ARG A 27 -7.34 -1.12 6.76
N ASP A 28 -8.27 -1.65 5.98
CA ASP A 28 -8.16 -1.71 4.52
C ASP A 28 -8.22 -0.31 3.90
N ILE A 29 -9.11 0.56 4.41
CA ILE A 29 -9.21 1.96 4.00
C ILE A 29 -7.92 2.71 4.37
N PHE A 30 -7.38 2.48 5.57
CA PHE A 30 -6.11 3.07 5.98
C PHE A 30 -4.96 2.61 5.07
N ALA A 31 -4.86 1.31 4.79
CA ALA A 31 -3.86 0.76 3.87
C ALA A 31 -3.98 1.36 2.46
N LEU A 32 -5.20 1.42 1.92
CA LEU A 32 -5.46 2.03 0.62
C LEU A 32 -5.03 3.50 0.58
N SER A 33 -5.46 4.30 1.56
CA SER A 33 -5.16 5.74 1.63
C SER A 33 -3.66 6.02 1.74
N THR A 34 -2.90 5.08 2.32
CA THR A 34 -1.45 5.18 2.41
C THR A 34 -0.77 4.75 1.11
N CYS A 35 -1.20 3.71 0.39
CA CYS A 35 -0.48 3.29 -0.83
C CYS A 35 -0.86 4.00 -2.14
N PHE A 36 -2.03 4.64 -2.22
CA PHE A 36 -2.58 5.06 -3.50
C PHE A 36 -1.93 6.31 -4.11
N TRP A 37 -1.54 7.26 -3.27
CA TRP A 37 -0.92 8.50 -3.73
C TRP A 37 0.53 8.28 -4.16
N HIS A 38 1.02 9.09 -5.10
CA HIS A 38 2.43 9.15 -5.47
C HIS A 38 2.83 10.56 -5.90
N HIS A 39 4.12 10.88 -5.88
CA HIS A 39 4.59 12.12 -6.47
C HIS A 39 4.46 12.10 -8.00
N LYS A 40 4.27 13.28 -8.59
CA LYS A 40 4.23 13.43 -10.05
C LYS A 40 5.51 12.91 -10.68
N GLU A 41 5.40 12.32 -11.86
CA GLU A 41 6.55 11.84 -12.62
C GLU A 41 7.52 13.00 -12.94
N GLY A 42 8.82 12.70 -12.90
CA GLY A 42 9.87 13.70 -13.10
C GLY A 42 10.10 14.64 -11.91
N VAL A 43 9.31 14.54 -10.83
CA VAL A 43 9.48 15.36 -9.63
C VAL A 43 10.30 14.62 -8.57
N ILE A 44 11.37 15.26 -8.10
CA ILE A 44 12.10 14.84 -6.91
C ILE A 44 11.51 15.59 -5.70
N ALA A 45 10.78 14.88 -4.86
CA ALA A 45 10.18 15.42 -3.65
C ALA A 45 11.20 15.51 -2.50
N THR A 46 11.05 16.52 -1.66
CA THR A 46 11.90 16.71 -0.47
C THR A 46 11.24 16.13 0.77
N ARG A 47 11.91 15.24 1.49
CA ARG A 47 11.41 14.68 2.76
C ARG A 47 11.24 15.78 3.82
N ARG A 48 10.16 15.73 4.60
CA ARG A 48 9.89 16.61 5.76
C ARG A 48 10.03 15.84 7.09
N PRO A 49 11.20 15.82 7.74
CA PRO A 49 11.50 14.88 8.84
C PRO A 49 10.62 14.99 10.09
N HIS A 50 9.86 16.07 10.24
CA HIS A 50 8.91 16.27 11.35
C HIS A 50 7.53 15.64 11.09
N MET A 51 7.22 15.24 9.86
CA MET A 51 5.97 14.57 9.47
C MET A 51 6.24 13.10 9.12
N PRO A 52 5.28 12.18 9.25
CA PRO A 52 5.51 10.78 8.90
C PRO A 52 5.68 10.56 7.38
N SER A 53 6.65 9.76 6.95
CA SER A 53 6.95 9.54 5.52
C SER A 53 5.87 8.77 4.78
N TRP A 54 5.08 7.98 5.50
CA TRP A 54 3.95 7.23 4.93
C TRP A 54 2.77 8.12 4.55
N THR A 55 2.80 9.40 4.94
CA THR A 55 1.84 10.43 4.53
C THR A 55 2.37 11.27 3.37
N TRP A 56 1.48 11.74 2.50
CA TRP A 56 1.88 12.66 1.43
C TRP A 56 2.41 13.99 1.98
N ALA A 57 1.92 14.41 3.15
CA ALA A 57 2.41 15.60 3.88
C ALA A 57 3.83 15.41 4.43
N GLY A 58 4.32 14.17 4.54
CA GLY A 58 5.70 13.79 4.82
C GLY A 58 6.70 14.26 3.76
N TRP A 59 6.22 14.76 2.63
CA TRP A 59 7.01 15.11 1.47
C TRP A 59 6.58 16.47 0.92
N LYS A 60 7.56 17.27 0.47
CA LYS A 60 7.34 18.51 -0.26
C LYS A 60 7.43 18.19 -1.75
N GLY A 61 6.29 18.25 -2.43
CA GLY A 61 6.17 18.08 -3.88
C GLY A 61 4.72 17.89 -4.29
N PRO A 62 4.37 18.11 -5.56
CA PRO A 62 3.05 17.77 -6.09
C PRO A 62 2.82 16.25 -6.06
N VAL A 63 1.60 15.86 -5.69
CA VAL A 63 1.15 14.48 -5.65
C VAL A 63 -0.02 14.25 -6.59
N ASP A 64 -0.05 13.06 -7.17
CA ASP A 64 -1.18 12.52 -7.91
C ASP A 64 -1.93 11.53 -7.03
N LEU A 65 -3.26 11.57 -7.15
CA LEU A 65 -4.22 10.73 -6.42
C LEU A 65 -4.93 9.77 -7.38
N TYR A 66 -4.23 9.31 -8.41
CA TYR A 66 -4.68 8.27 -9.31
C TYR A 66 -3.64 7.15 -9.38
N SER A 67 -4.03 6.02 -9.94
CA SER A 67 -3.13 4.91 -10.23
C SER A 67 -3.46 4.36 -11.61
N SER A 68 -2.42 4.21 -12.44
CA SER A 68 -2.46 3.53 -13.74
C SER A 68 -1.32 2.52 -13.83
N ILE A 69 -1.42 1.60 -14.79
CA ILE A 69 -0.32 0.67 -15.13
C ILE A 69 -0.42 0.26 -16.59
N THR A 70 0.71 0.18 -17.29
CA THR A 70 0.75 -0.48 -18.59
C THR A 70 1.02 -1.96 -18.40
N VAL A 71 0.17 -2.80 -18.97
CA VAL A 71 0.30 -4.25 -18.89
C VAL A 71 0.69 -4.78 -20.26
N VAL A 72 1.74 -5.59 -20.29
CA VAL A 72 2.18 -6.26 -21.51
C VAL A 72 1.89 -7.74 -21.39
N ASP A 73 1.08 -8.23 -22.30
CA ASP A 73 0.89 -9.65 -22.54
C ASP A 73 2.09 -10.18 -23.35
N PRO A 74 2.71 -11.31 -22.97
CA PRO A 74 3.77 -11.94 -23.74
C PRO A 74 3.42 -12.19 -25.22
N ASP A 75 2.14 -12.39 -25.54
CA ASP A 75 1.66 -12.80 -26.87
C ASP A 75 0.91 -11.69 -27.64
N THR A 76 0.64 -10.54 -27.03
CA THR A 76 -0.09 -9.42 -27.66
C THR A 76 0.60 -8.05 -27.48
N LYS A 77 0.12 -7.02 -28.20
CA LYS A 77 0.66 -5.65 -28.08
C LYS A 77 0.38 -5.09 -26.68
N ALA A 78 1.30 -4.29 -26.15
CA ALA A 78 1.15 -3.60 -24.86
C ALA A 78 -0.21 -2.89 -24.74
N VAL A 79 -0.96 -3.18 -23.68
CA VAL A 79 -2.25 -2.56 -23.40
C VAL A 79 -2.11 -1.69 -22.15
N GLN A 80 -2.32 -0.39 -22.30
CA GLN A 80 -2.43 0.49 -21.14
C GLN A 80 -3.69 0.12 -20.36
N ARG A 81 -3.54 -0.34 -19.10
CA ARG A 81 -4.66 -0.79 -18.28
C ARG A 81 -4.98 0.16 -17.13
N LYS A 82 -6.29 0.38 -16.98
CA LYS A 82 -7.01 0.78 -15.76
C LYS A 82 -6.42 1.97 -15.00
N HIS A 83 -6.95 3.16 -15.32
CA HIS A 83 -6.82 4.39 -14.56
C HIS A 83 -7.85 4.43 -13.41
N ASN A 84 -7.40 4.36 -12.16
CA ASN A 84 -8.24 4.44 -10.99
C ASN A 84 -7.97 5.76 -10.26
N HIS A 85 -9.00 6.55 -9.95
CA HIS A 85 -8.83 7.69 -9.05
C HIS A 85 -9.12 7.31 -7.60
N HIS A 86 -8.35 7.88 -6.67
CA HIS A 86 -8.40 7.56 -5.24
C HIS A 86 -9.78 7.77 -4.63
N HIS A 87 -10.47 8.84 -5.04
CA HIS A 87 -11.81 9.15 -4.54
C HIS A 87 -12.84 8.09 -4.96
N TYR A 88 -12.76 7.56 -6.18
CA TYR A 88 -13.62 6.47 -6.62
C TYR A 88 -13.27 5.16 -5.92
N VAL A 89 -12.00 4.85 -5.74
CA VAL A 89 -11.60 3.62 -5.03
C VAL A 89 -12.02 3.69 -3.56
N SER A 90 -11.78 4.83 -2.88
CA SER A 90 -12.21 5.02 -1.48
C SER A 90 -13.73 4.97 -1.33
N ALA A 91 -14.49 5.66 -2.19
CA ALA A 91 -15.95 5.60 -2.18
C ALA A 91 -16.48 4.19 -2.46
N THR A 92 -15.81 3.44 -3.35
CA THR A 92 -16.13 2.04 -3.63
C THR A 92 -15.88 1.16 -2.40
N HIS A 93 -14.81 1.38 -1.65
CA HIS A 93 -14.51 0.61 -0.44
C HIS A 93 -15.48 0.88 0.70
N VAL A 94 -15.97 2.11 0.83
CA VAL A 94 -16.98 2.48 1.82
C VAL A 94 -18.36 1.93 1.44
N SER A 95 -18.67 1.84 0.14
CA SER A 95 -20.01 1.43 -0.34
C SER A 95 -20.16 -0.07 -0.64
N ARG A 96 -19.10 -0.77 -1.04
CA ARG A 96 -19.14 -2.21 -1.35
C ARG A 96 -18.91 -3.05 -0.11
N ASN A 97 -19.89 -3.09 0.79
CA ASN A 97 -19.84 -4.03 1.93
C ASN A 97 -20.32 -5.45 1.56
N ASP A 98 -20.04 -5.90 0.33
CA ASP A 98 -20.41 -7.24 -0.13
C ASP A 98 -19.37 -8.30 0.34
N PRO A 99 -19.80 -9.44 0.90
CA PRO A 99 -18.90 -10.51 1.34
C PRO A 99 -17.95 -11.05 0.27
N ASN A 100 -18.33 -11.02 -1.01
CA ASN A 100 -17.45 -11.49 -2.09
C ASN A 100 -16.32 -10.51 -2.42
N SER A 101 -16.47 -9.22 -2.09
CA SER A 101 -15.39 -8.25 -2.17
C SER A 101 -14.38 -8.47 -1.04
N ILE A 102 -14.85 -8.72 0.19
CA ILE A 102 -13.99 -8.94 1.37
C ILE A 102 -13.03 -10.10 1.18
N ARG A 103 -13.50 -11.24 0.64
CA ARG A 103 -12.65 -12.43 0.41
C ARG A 103 -11.50 -12.21 -0.59
N TRP A 104 -11.54 -11.11 -1.35
CA TRP A 104 -10.51 -10.71 -2.31
C TRP A 104 -9.74 -9.45 -1.88
N THR A 105 -9.88 -9.05 -0.63
CA THR A 105 -9.16 -7.91 -0.05
C THR A 105 -8.03 -8.39 0.86
N TYR A 106 -6.83 -7.84 0.66
CA TYR A 106 -5.72 -7.98 1.60
C TYR A 106 -5.22 -6.60 2.02
N SER A 107 -4.94 -6.46 3.32
CA SER A 107 -4.01 -5.47 3.86
C SER A 107 -3.20 -6.14 4.97
N PRO A 108 -1.94 -5.75 5.20
CA PRO A 108 -1.18 -6.32 6.30
C PRO A 108 -1.81 -5.95 7.64
N ASN A 109 -1.42 -6.66 8.70
CA ASN A 109 -1.71 -6.19 10.06
C ASN A 109 -0.94 -4.89 10.29
N ILE A 110 -1.65 -3.86 10.73
CA ILE A 110 -1.13 -2.50 10.91
C ILE A 110 -1.40 -2.09 12.34
N VAL A 111 -0.36 -1.61 13.02
CA VAL A 111 -0.43 -1.01 14.34
C VAL A 111 0.22 0.36 14.28
N LEU A 112 -0.49 1.40 14.72
CA LEU A 112 0.13 2.71 14.91
C LEU A 112 0.88 2.71 16.23
N VAL A 113 2.13 3.16 16.18
CA VAL A 113 3.01 3.23 17.36
C VAL A 113 3.50 4.65 17.59
N ASN A 114 3.65 5.00 18.87
CA ASN A 114 4.35 6.21 19.29
C ASN A 114 5.87 6.05 19.07
N ARG A 115 6.62 7.15 19.21
CA ARG A 115 8.08 7.13 19.07
C ARG A 115 8.80 6.24 20.08
N ASP A 116 8.21 6.02 21.24
CA ASP A 116 8.72 5.12 22.29
C ASP A 116 8.40 3.64 22.01
N GLY A 117 7.74 3.33 20.89
CA GLY A 117 7.31 1.98 20.52
C GLY A 117 5.99 1.53 21.16
N SER A 118 5.37 2.34 22.03
CA SER A 118 4.07 2.01 22.60
C SER A 118 2.95 2.05 21.54
N VAL A 119 1.98 1.16 21.69
CA VAL A 119 0.82 1.09 20.78
C VAL A 119 -0.05 2.34 20.95
N ALA A 120 -0.22 3.10 19.88
CA ALA A 120 -1.13 4.22 19.80
C ALA A 120 -2.53 3.78 19.31
N TYR A 121 -2.58 2.85 18.36
CA TYR A 121 -3.82 2.29 17.86
C TYR A 121 -3.59 0.96 17.16
N ASP A 122 -4.37 -0.06 17.51
CA ASP A 122 -4.34 -1.38 16.87
C ASP A 122 -5.63 -1.59 16.07
N PHE A 123 -5.48 -1.69 14.74
CA PHE A 123 -6.61 -1.91 13.83
C PHE A 123 -7.25 -3.30 13.97
N GLY A 124 -6.56 -4.29 14.55
CA GLY A 124 -7.01 -5.66 14.73
C GLY A 124 -7.58 -5.97 16.12
N ALA A 125 -7.20 -5.23 17.16
CA ALA A 125 -7.65 -5.49 18.54
C ALA A 125 -9.14 -5.23 18.76
N SER A 126 -9.73 -4.26 18.05
CA SER A 126 -11.08 -3.78 18.39
C SER A 126 -12.22 -4.71 17.97
N THR A 127 -12.03 -5.58 16.98
CA THR A 127 -13.08 -6.51 16.53
C THR A 127 -13.08 -7.82 17.30
N ALA A 128 -11.90 -8.28 17.72
CA ALA A 128 -11.74 -9.57 18.39
C ALA A 128 -12.23 -9.59 19.85
N VAL A 129 -12.20 -8.44 20.53
CA VAL A 129 -12.42 -8.36 21.98
C VAL A 129 -13.86 -8.03 22.35
N THR A 130 -14.56 -7.18 21.58
CA THR A 130 -15.84 -6.59 22.02
C THR A 130 -17.04 -7.05 21.21
N GLY A 131 -16.84 -7.68 20.04
CA GLY A 131 -17.93 -7.99 19.09
C GLY A 131 -18.66 -6.74 18.57
N MET A 132 -18.17 -5.54 18.89
CA MET A 132 -18.75 -4.25 18.58
C MET A 132 -17.81 -3.48 17.65
N PRO A 133 -18.33 -2.61 16.77
CA PRO A 133 -17.47 -1.75 15.96
C PRO A 133 -16.60 -0.85 16.85
N PRO A 134 -15.32 -0.63 16.51
CA PRO A 134 -14.43 0.27 17.25
C PRO A 134 -15.04 1.65 17.42
N SER A 135 -14.95 2.20 18.63
CA SER A 135 -15.09 3.65 18.79
C SER A 135 -14.00 4.37 17.97
N PRO A 136 -14.29 5.56 17.43
CA PRO A 136 -13.29 6.35 16.73
C PRO A 136 -12.04 6.54 17.59
N PRO A 137 -10.84 6.34 17.02
CA PRO A 137 -9.62 6.48 17.79
C PRO A 137 -9.40 7.95 18.19
N ASN A 138 -9.17 8.20 19.48
CA ASN A 138 -8.79 9.52 19.97
C ASN A 138 -7.28 9.71 19.84
N LEU A 139 -6.82 9.91 18.61
CA LEU A 139 -5.40 10.13 18.31
C LEU A 139 -5.08 11.62 18.37
N HIS A 140 -4.07 11.95 19.17
CA HIS A 140 -3.50 13.29 19.19
C HIS A 140 -2.76 13.60 17.89
N ILE A 141 -2.72 14.86 17.49
CA ILE A 141 -1.93 15.29 16.31
C ILE A 141 -0.44 15.23 16.68
N ARG A 142 0.21 14.12 16.32
CA ARG A 142 1.66 13.90 16.49
C ARG A 142 2.17 12.89 15.44
N PRO A 143 3.49 12.78 15.24
CA PRO A 143 4.04 11.76 14.35
C PRO A 143 3.87 10.35 14.93
N TYR A 144 3.34 9.44 14.14
CA TYR A 144 3.20 8.01 14.46
C TYR A 144 4.00 7.16 13.48
N GLY A 145 4.58 6.07 13.96
CA GLY A 145 5.11 5.00 13.12
C GLY A 145 4.01 4.00 12.74
N ILE A 146 4.19 3.30 11.62
CA ILE A 146 3.37 2.14 11.26
C ILE A 146 4.20 0.89 11.51
N HIS A 147 3.84 0.14 12.56
CA HIS A 147 4.38 -1.19 12.80
C HIS A 147 3.60 -2.22 11.97
N VAL A 148 4.37 -3.10 11.29
CA VAL A 148 3.84 -4.14 10.42
C VAL A 148 4.52 -5.46 10.78
N PRO A 149 3.78 -6.42 11.37
CA PRO A 149 4.34 -7.72 11.73
C PRO A 149 4.62 -8.58 10.50
N ASN A 150 5.84 -9.12 10.40
CA ASN A 150 6.29 -10.08 9.37
C ASN A 150 5.63 -9.90 7.99
N PRO A 151 5.83 -8.75 7.30
CA PRO A 151 5.12 -8.45 6.07
C PRO A 151 5.57 -9.33 4.90
N PHE A 152 4.74 -9.37 3.85
CA PHE A 152 5.19 -9.85 2.55
C PHE A 152 6.02 -8.77 1.84
N VAL A 153 7.19 -9.15 1.34
CA VAL A 153 8.12 -8.28 0.63
C VAL A 153 8.49 -8.87 -0.72
N LEU A 154 8.80 -8.00 -1.68
CA LEU A 154 9.34 -8.36 -2.99
C LEU A 154 10.59 -9.20 -2.82
N ASP A 155 10.65 -10.33 -3.53
CA ASP A 155 11.77 -11.24 -3.49
C ASP A 155 12.15 -11.72 -4.88
N ARG A 156 13.45 -11.90 -5.09
CA ARG A 156 14.08 -12.61 -6.23
C ARG A 156 13.28 -12.51 -7.53
N VAL A 157 13.38 -11.36 -8.20
CA VAL A 157 12.68 -11.09 -9.45
C VAL A 157 13.53 -11.43 -10.67
N LYS A 158 12.92 -12.10 -11.66
CA LYS A 158 13.41 -12.09 -13.04
C LYS A 158 12.86 -10.84 -13.72
N ALA A 159 13.70 -9.83 -13.85
CA ALA A 159 13.28 -8.52 -14.35
C ALA A 159 13.52 -8.37 -15.85
N ARG A 160 12.54 -7.79 -16.55
CA ARG A 160 12.60 -7.42 -17.97
C ARG A 160 11.99 -6.04 -18.16
N SER A 161 12.41 -5.29 -19.17
CA SER A 161 11.79 -4.01 -19.53
C SER A 161 10.77 -4.20 -20.66
N HIS A 162 9.81 -3.28 -20.71
CA HIS A 162 8.96 -3.01 -21.88
C HIS A 162 8.90 -1.48 -22.09
N PRO A 163 8.32 -0.97 -23.20
CA PRO A 163 8.40 0.46 -23.54
C PRO A 163 7.93 1.42 -22.44
N ASP A 164 6.95 1.00 -21.64
CA ASP A 164 6.28 1.85 -20.63
C ASP A 164 6.53 1.39 -19.19
N GLY A 165 7.49 0.50 -18.92
CA GLY A 165 7.70 -0.03 -17.58
C GLY A 165 8.52 -1.31 -17.50
N TRP A 166 8.38 -2.03 -16.39
CA TRP A 166 9.12 -3.26 -16.12
C TRP A 166 8.17 -4.45 -15.93
N ILE A 167 8.69 -5.64 -16.12
CA ILE A 167 8.03 -6.91 -15.83
C ILE A 167 8.88 -7.63 -14.80
N PHE A 168 8.28 -7.96 -13.66
CA PHE A 168 8.88 -8.82 -12.65
C PHE A 168 8.23 -10.19 -12.71
N ASN A 169 9.00 -11.21 -13.10
CA ASN A 169 8.54 -12.54 -13.44
C ASN A 169 7.48 -12.50 -14.56
N ARG A 170 6.20 -12.53 -14.19
CA ARG A 170 5.03 -12.59 -15.10
C ARG A 170 4.11 -11.37 -14.99
N VAL A 171 4.37 -10.45 -14.06
CA VAL A 171 3.52 -9.27 -13.82
C VAL A 171 4.21 -8.00 -14.27
N SER A 172 3.48 -7.12 -14.95
CA SER A 172 3.93 -5.76 -15.21
C SER A 172 3.96 -4.96 -13.90
N VAL A 173 4.90 -4.03 -13.78
CA VAL A 173 5.03 -3.17 -12.60
C VAL A 173 5.12 -1.69 -13.00
N ASP A 174 4.38 -0.84 -12.28
CA ASP A 174 4.50 0.62 -12.34
C ASP A 174 5.02 1.12 -10.98
N ILE A 175 6.22 1.69 -10.98
CA ILE A 175 6.89 2.17 -9.75
C ILE A 175 6.93 3.68 -9.78
N ARG A 176 6.44 4.31 -8.71
CA ARG A 176 6.48 5.76 -8.52
C ARG A 176 7.24 6.09 -7.26
N MET A 177 8.41 6.69 -7.45
CA MET A 177 9.35 7.05 -6.38
C MET A 177 9.26 8.54 -6.06
N SER A 178 9.27 8.88 -4.78
CA SER A 178 9.34 10.25 -4.28
C SER A 178 10.71 10.89 -4.53
N ARG A 179 11.80 10.10 -4.55
CA ARG A 179 13.18 10.57 -4.71
C ARG A 179 13.69 10.48 -6.15
N GLY A 180 12.80 10.30 -7.12
CA GLY A 180 13.13 9.99 -8.51
C GLY A 180 13.20 8.48 -8.76
N ALA A 181 12.74 8.05 -9.93
CA ALA A 181 12.84 6.66 -10.35
C ALA A 181 14.22 6.44 -10.96
N GLY A 182 15.09 5.74 -10.23
CA GLY A 182 16.34 5.22 -10.78
C GLY A 182 16.10 4.18 -11.88
N SER A 183 17.17 3.63 -12.44
CA SER A 183 17.04 2.54 -13.41
C SER A 183 16.51 1.25 -12.77
N MET A 184 15.97 0.33 -13.58
CA MET A 184 15.55 -1.01 -13.11
C MET A 184 16.69 -1.73 -12.39
N ARG A 185 17.91 -1.60 -12.92
CA ARG A 185 19.12 -2.17 -12.33
C ARG A 185 19.39 -1.59 -10.95
N GLU A 186 19.40 -0.26 -10.84
CA GLU A 186 19.62 0.43 -9.57
C GLU A 186 18.58 0.03 -8.52
N TYR A 187 17.30 0.00 -8.91
CA TYR A 187 16.21 -0.43 -8.04
C TYR A 187 16.46 -1.84 -7.47
N ILE A 188 16.80 -2.81 -8.32
CA ILE A 188 17.08 -4.20 -7.91
C ILE A 188 18.35 -4.28 -7.04
N GLU A 189 19.40 -3.54 -7.38
CA GLU A 189 20.65 -3.51 -6.61
C GLU A 189 20.43 -2.93 -5.20
N ARG A 190 19.61 -1.88 -5.05
CA ARG A 190 19.27 -1.32 -3.71
C ARG A 190 18.47 -2.31 -2.86
N HIS A 191 17.57 -3.09 -3.47
CA HIS A 191 16.90 -4.21 -2.80
C HIS A 191 17.89 -5.29 -2.36
N ALA A 192 18.80 -5.70 -3.23
CA ALA A 192 19.80 -6.72 -2.93
C ALA A 192 20.74 -6.32 -1.78
N ARG A 193 21.04 -5.02 -1.64
CA ARG A 193 21.84 -4.47 -0.53
C ARG A 193 21.05 -4.24 0.76
N GLY A 194 19.73 -4.45 0.76
CA GLY A 194 18.88 -4.16 1.92
C GLY A 194 18.75 -2.66 2.24
N GLU A 195 19.04 -1.79 1.27
CA GLU A 195 18.82 -0.35 1.37
C GLU A 195 17.35 0.01 1.12
N GLN A 196 16.65 -0.84 0.38
CA GLN A 196 15.27 -0.66 0.01
C GLN A 196 14.52 -2.00 0.15
N MET A 197 13.25 -1.93 0.49
CA MET A 197 12.33 -3.06 0.36
C MET A 197 11.01 -2.60 -0.27
N THR A 198 10.23 -3.55 -0.78
CA THR A 198 8.91 -3.26 -1.33
C THR A 198 7.90 -4.21 -0.75
N VAL A 199 6.93 -3.66 -0.04
CA VAL A 199 6.08 -4.35 0.92
C VAL A 199 4.68 -4.47 0.33
N LEU A 200 4.12 -5.68 0.24
CA LEU A 200 2.73 -5.86 -0.17
C LEU A 200 1.82 -5.16 0.83
N TRP A 201 1.04 -4.21 0.33
CA TRP A 201 0.31 -3.29 1.19
C TRP A 201 -1.20 -3.39 1.03
N PHE A 202 -1.66 -3.55 -0.21
CA PHE A 202 -3.07 -3.59 -0.48
C PHE A 202 -3.38 -4.45 -1.70
N VAL A 203 -4.39 -5.31 -1.60
CA VAL A 203 -4.94 -6.06 -2.72
C VAL A 203 -6.46 -5.90 -2.71
N GLU A 204 -7.03 -5.68 -3.89
CA GLU A 204 -8.47 -5.83 -4.13
C GLU A 204 -8.67 -6.47 -5.50
N GLU A 205 -9.25 -7.67 -5.54
CA GLU A 205 -9.31 -8.48 -6.75
C GLU A 205 -7.91 -8.61 -7.38
N ALA A 206 -7.71 -8.12 -8.62
CA ALA A 206 -6.41 -8.11 -9.31
C ALA A 206 -5.65 -6.78 -9.18
N LEU A 207 -6.14 -5.80 -8.40
CA LEU A 207 -5.39 -4.59 -8.07
C LEU A 207 -4.41 -4.93 -6.96
N VAL A 208 -3.10 -4.85 -7.25
CA VAL A 208 -2.04 -5.16 -6.29
C VAL A 208 -1.16 -3.93 -6.10
N MET A 209 -1.10 -3.42 -4.87
CA MET A 209 -0.35 -2.23 -4.49
C MET A 209 0.65 -2.55 -3.38
N LEU A 210 1.84 -1.99 -3.53
CA LEU A 210 2.96 -2.17 -2.62
C LEU A 210 3.55 -0.82 -2.23
N LEU A 211 4.10 -0.72 -1.02
CA LEU A 211 4.88 0.42 -0.59
C LEU A 211 6.35 0.17 -0.88
N VAL A 212 7.04 1.17 -1.43
CA VAL A 212 8.50 1.15 -1.48
C VAL A 212 9.01 1.92 -0.27
N VAL A 213 9.80 1.25 0.58
CA VAL A 213 10.41 1.86 1.77
C VAL A 213 11.93 1.76 1.69
N GLU A 214 12.61 2.76 2.23
CA GLU A 214 14.06 2.92 2.18
C GLU A 214 14.62 3.02 3.58
N ARG A 215 15.70 2.29 3.79
CA ARG A 215 16.46 2.29 5.02
C ARG A 215 17.16 3.64 5.16
N THR A 216 16.87 4.33 6.25
CA THR A 216 17.51 5.61 6.58
C THR A 216 18.09 5.51 7.98
N GLU A 217 19.21 6.18 8.22
CA GLU A 217 19.75 6.34 9.56
C GLU A 217 19.36 7.71 10.09
N ARG A 218 18.75 7.74 11.28
CA ARG A 218 18.34 8.97 11.95
C ARG A 218 18.69 8.86 13.41
N GLU A 219 19.46 9.82 13.94
CA GLU A 219 19.78 9.87 15.38
C GLU A 219 20.39 8.55 15.90
N GLY A 220 21.21 7.88 15.08
CA GLY A 220 21.88 6.61 15.42
C GLY A 220 20.99 5.37 15.39
N ARG A 221 19.75 5.47 14.91
CA ARG A 221 18.84 4.32 14.70
C ARG A 221 18.48 4.14 13.23
N ILE A 222 18.28 2.88 12.85
CA ILE A 222 17.79 2.50 11.53
C ILE A 222 16.27 2.68 11.53
N VAL A 223 15.76 3.43 10.56
CA VAL A 223 14.33 3.64 10.34
C VAL A 223 13.98 3.33 8.89
N TRP A 224 12.76 2.87 8.65
CA TRP A 224 12.24 2.70 7.30
C TRP A 224 11.37 3.89 6.94
N GLU A 225 11.70 4.59 5.87
CA GLU A 225 10.86 5.66 5.34
C GLU A 225 10.15 5.18 4.07
N ARG A 226 8.85 5.44 3.94
CA ARG A 226 8.16 5.20 2.67
C ARG A 226 8.59 6.25 1.64
N VAL A 227 9.29 5.78 0.62
CA VAL A 227 9.85 6.59 -0.48
C VAL A 227 9.13 6.40 -1.80
N GLY A 228 8.07 5.59 -1.86
CA GLY A 228 7.34 5.38 -3.10
C GLY A 228 6.23 4.35 -2.98
N ARG A 229 5.72 3.94 -4.13
CA ARG A 229 4.75 2.86 -4.27
C ARG A 229 5.00 2.09 -5.56
N MET A 230 4.63 0.82 -5.57
CA MET A 230 4.60 -0.03 -6.76
C MET A 230 3.17 -0.54 -6.96
N ARG A 231 2.74 -0.60 -8.22
CA ARG A 231 1.54 -1.34 -8.63
C ARG A 231 1.98 -2.54 -9.46
N MET A 232 1.36 -3.70 -9.24
CA MET A 232 1.51 -4.87 -10.12
C MET A 232 0.24 -5.08 -10.95
N GLY A 233 0.42 -5.59 -12.16
CA GLY A 233 -0.66 -5.92 -13.10
C GLY A 233 -0.43 -7.28 -13.73
N PHE A 234 -1.43 -8.14 -13.62
CA PHE A 234 -1.49 -9.41 -14.34
C PHE A 234 -1.77 -9.17 -15.82
N PRO A 235 -1.23 -10.01 -16.73
CA PRO A 235 -1.54 -9.95 -18.16
C PRO A 235 -3.01 -10.31 -18.45
N GLU A 236 -3.67 -11.07 -17.59
CA GLU A 236 -5.09 -11.41 -17.72
C GLU A 236 -6.01 -10.34 -17.11
N GLU A 237 -7.27 -10.30 -17.54
CA GLU A 237 -8.28 -9.43 -16.93
C GLU A 237 -8.61 -9.86 -15.50
N ALA A 238 -9.03 -8.90 -14.66
CA ALA A 238 -9.24 -9.14 -13.23
C ALA A 238 -10.18 -10.33 -12.93
N LYS A 239 -11.27 -10.46 -13.68
CA LYS A 239 -12.23 -11.58 -13.56
C LYS A 239 -11.59 -12.94 -13.81
N ASP A 240 -10.64 -13.01 -14.74
CA ASP A 240 -10.00 -14.25 -15.16
C ASP A 240 -8.91 -14.66 -14.17
N VAL A 241 -8.19 -13.69 -13.61
CA VAL A 241 -7.27 -13.90 -12.48
C VAL A 241 -8.04 -14.45 -11.28
N VAL A 242 -9.13 -13.77 -10.88
CA VAL A 242 -10.00 -14.18 -9.77
C VAL A 242 -10.52 -15.60 -9.97
N LYS A 243 -11.00 -15.92 -11.18
CA LYS A 243 -11.51 -17.24 -11.53
C LYS A 243 -10.41 -18.31 -11.49
N ARG A 244 -9.23 -18.04 -12.05
CA ARG A 244 -8.09 -18.99 -12.09
C ARG A 244 -7.55 -19.28 -10.70
N CYS A 245 -7.34 -18.24 -9.89
CA CYS A 245 -6.77 -18.37 -8.56
C CYS A 245 -7.80 -18.97 -7.59
N GLY A 246 -9.09 -18.67 -7.75
CA GLY A 246 -10.19 -19.21 -6.93
C GLY A 246 -10.22 -18.72 -5.47
N ARG A 247 -9.08 -18.27 -4.94
CA ARG A 247 -8.91 -17.64 -3.63
C ARG A 247 -7.73 -16.65 -3.65
N LEU A 248 -7.75 -15.70 -2.72
CA LEU A 248 -6.77 -14.63 -2.59
C LEU A 248 -5.36 -15.16 -2.27
N GLU A 249 -5.24 -16.16 -1.40
CA GLU A 249 -3.95 -16.71 -0.98
C GLU A 249 -3.18 -17.27 -2.18
N LYS A 250 -3.88 -18.00 -3.06
CA LYS A 250 -3.29 -18.57 -4.28
C LYS A 250 -2.84 -17.48 -5.25
N MET A 251 -3.56 -16.35 -5.30
CA MET A 251 -3.13 -15.21 -6.12
C MET A 251 -1.88 -14.54 -5.54
N VAL A 252 -1.81 -14.38 -4.21
CA VAL A 252 -0.61 -13.84 -3.54
C VAL A 252 0.59 -14.77 -3.73
N GLU A 253 0.40 -16.09 -3.72
CA GLU A 253 1.44 -17.09 -4.01
C GLU A 253 2.00 -16.99 -5.45
N GLU A 254 1.24 -16.46 -6.41
CA GLU A 254 1.73 -16.23 -7.78
C GLU A 254 2.59 -14.96 -7.91
N LEU A 255 2.56 -14.07 -6.92
CA LEU A 255 3.37 -12.84 -6.91
C LEU A 255 4.80 -13.15 -6.46
N PRO A 256 5.81 -12.39 -6.92
CA PRO A 256 7.21 -12.56 -6.50
C PRO A 256 7.45 -12.01 -5.08
N LEU A 257 6.80 -12.63 -4.09
CA LEU A 257 6.81 -12.19 -2.70
C LEU A 257 7.29 -13.30 -1.76
N ARG A 258 7.90 -12.91 -0.65
CA ARG A 258 8.17 -13.79 0.49
C ARG A 258 7.79 -13.10 1.80
N ARG A 259 7.64 -13.87 2.87
CA ARG A 259 7.59 -13.31 4.22
C ARG A 259 8.97 -12.77 4.60
N LEU A 260 9.00 -11.57 5.20
CA LEU A 260 10.24 -10.91 5.57
C LEU A 260 11.01 -11.70 6.64
N GLY A 261 10.28 -12.27 7.61
CA GLY A 261 10.82 -13.02 8.77
C GLY A 261 10.98 -12.17 10.04
N GLU A 262 10.76 -10.85 9.93
CA GLU A 262 10.88 -9.88 11.01
C GLU A 262 9.84 -8.77 10.84
N ASP A 263 9.63 -8.00 11.89
CA ASP A 263 8.72 -6.86 11.91
C ASP A 263 9.40 -5.60 11.38
N ILE A 264 8.61 -4.68 10.81
CA ILE A 264 9.12 -3.37 10.39
C ILE A 264 8.32 -2.25 11.03
N VAL A 265 8.98 -1.11 11.22
CA VAL A 265 8.33 0.16 11.58
C VAL A 265 8.64 1.18 10.49
N ILE A 266 7.59 1.70 9.85
CA ILE A 266 7.68 2.76 8.84
C ILE A 266 7.41 4.10 9.51
N GLU A 267 8.34 5.05 9.37
CA GLU A 267 8.29 6.37 10.03
C GLU A 267 8.06 7.53 9.07
#